data_AF-A0A7S3BQA1-F1
#
_entry.id   AF-A0A7S3BQA1-F1
#
_cell.length_a   1.000
_cell.length_b   1.000
_cell.length_c   1.000
_cell.angle_alpha   90.00
_cell.angle_beta   90.00
_cell.angle_gamma   90.00
#
_symmetry.space_group_name_H-M   'P 1'
#
loop_
_entity.id
_entity.type
_entity.pdbx_description
1 polymer ?
#
loop_
_entity_poly.entity_id
_entity_poly.type
_entity_poly.pdbx_seq_one_letter_code
_entity_poly.pdbx_strand_id
1 'polypeptide(L)'
;AGARVQEVVDALRPHGLTLQNYASIAEQQIGGFLQVGAHGTGAAIPPVDEQVVRFTLHTPGLGALELSEESNPRLFWLAKVGLGQLGVVSEVTLQCVPAHKLVQHTFT
;
A
#
# COMPACT_ATOMS: atom_id res chain seq x y z
N ALA A 1 2.38 -9.09 0.81
CA ALA A 1 3.32 -8.06 0.28
C ALA A 1 3.86 -8.37 -1.11
N GLY A 2 4.12 -9.63 -1.48
CA GLY A 2 4.72 -10.00 -2.77
C GLY A 2 3.79 -9.93 -4.00
N ALA A 3 2.46 -9.84 -3.80
CA ALA A 3 1.52 -9.62 -4.89
C ALA A 3 1.80 -8.29 -5.61
N ARG A 4 1.61 -8.26 -6.93
CA ARG A 4 1.70 -7.04 -7.75
C ARG A 4 0.47 -6.17 -7.53
N VAL A 5 0.60 -4.86 -7.73
CA VAL A 5 -0.53 -3.92 -7.64
C VAL A 5 -1.66 -4.37 -8.58
N GLN A 6 -1.34 -4.75 -9.81
CA GLN A 6 -2.32 -5.26 -10.77
C GLN A 6 -3.12 -6.46 -10.24
N GLU A 7 -2.44 -7.44 -9.64
CA GLU A 7 -3.08 -8.65 -9.09
C GLU A 7 -4.04 -8.31 -7.95
N VAL A 8 -3.67 -7.34 -7.10
CA VAL A 8 -4.55 -6.86 -6.02
C VAL A 8 -5.79 -6.18 -6.58
N VAL A 9 -5.63 -5.26 -7.54
CA VAL A 9 -6.77 -4.53 -8.12
C VAL A 9 -7.73 -5.48 -8.84
N ASP A 10 -7.20 -6.46 -9.58
CA ASP A 10 -8.01 -7.45 -10.26
C ASP A 10 -8.74 -8.37 -9.27
N ALA A 11 -8.11 -8.72 -8.15
CA ALA A 11 -8.77 -9.45 -7.07
C ALA A 11 -9.86 -8.62 -6.36
N LEU A 12 -9.75 -7.30 -6.30
CA LEU A 12 -10.78 -6.41 -5.71
C LEU A 12 -12.00 -6.20 -6.62
N ARG A 13 -11.82 -6.31 -7.94
CA ARG A 13 -12.86 -6.00 -8.94
C ARG A 13 -14.16 -6.78 -8.76
N PRO A 14 -14.18 -8.11 -8.52
CA PRO A 14 -15.42 -8.87 -8.27
C PRO A 14 -16.19 -8.40 -7.03
N HIS A 15 -15.53 -7.71 -6.10
CA HIS A 15 -16.12 -7.19 -4.87
C HIS A 15 -16.63 -5.75 -5.02
N GLY A 16 -16.52 -5.14 -6.22
CA GLY A 16 -16.90 -3.75 -6.44
C GLY A 16 -15.98 -2.76 -5.70
N LEU A 17 -14.72 -3.15 -5.45
CA LEU A 17 -13.73 -2.36 -4.74
C LEU A 17 -12.56 -1.97 -5.63
N THR A 18 -11.84 -0.93 -5.22
CA THR A 18 -10.62 -0.40 -5.86
C THR A 18 -9.71 0.19 -4.78
N LEU A 19 -8.43 0.42 -5.10
CA LEU A 19 -7.56 1.25 -4.26
C LEU A 19 -7.88 2.74 -4.48
N GLN A 20 -7.65 3.56 -3.45
CA GLN A 20 -7.99 4.98 -3.51
C GLN A 20 -7.03 5.77 -4.40
N ASN A 21 -5.77 5.34 -4.50
CA ASN A 21 -4.73 5.97 -5.30
C ASN A 21 -3.73 4.94 -5.85
N TYR A 22 -3.06 5.29 -6.95
CA TYR A 22 -2.15 4.42 -7.71
C TYR A 22 -0.86 5.14 -8.10
N ALA A 23 0.28 4.44 -8.09
CA ALA A 23 1.43 4.89 -8.87
C ALA A 23 1.34 4.39 -10.31
N SER A 24 2.23 4.88 -11.16
CA SER A 24 2.21 4.61 -12.61
C SER A 24 2.60 3.17 -13.01
N ILE A 25 3.20 2.37 -12.11
CA ILE A 25 3.75 1.05 -12.43
C ILE A 25 2.94 -0.05 -11.73
N ALA A 26 2.15 -0.80 -12.50
CA ALA A 26 1.23 -1.81 -11.97
C ALA A 26 1.95 -3.12 -11.57
N GLU A 27 3.15 -3.35 -12.09
CA GLU A 27 3.96 -4.54 -11.86
C GLU A 27 4.76 -4.48 -10.56
N GLN A 28 4.81 -3.33 -9.88
CA GLN A 28 5.42 -3.23 -8.56
C GLN A 28 4.69 -4.12 -7.56
N GLN A 29 5.45 -4.75 -6.67
CA GLN A 29 4.89 -5.52 -5.56
C GLN A 29 4.36 -4.59 -4.47
N ILE A 30 3.26 -4.94 -3.81
CA ILE A 30 2.63 -4.15 -2.73
C ILE A 30 3.62 -3.77 -1.63
N GLY A 31 4.53 -4.67 -1.27
CA GLY A 31 5.58 -4.38 -0.28
C GLY A 31 6.46 -3.21 -0.72
N GLY A 32 7.00 -3.26 -1.94
CA GLY A 32 7.81 -2.16 -2.49
C GLY A 32 6.99 -0.89 -2.70
N PHE A 33 5.78 -1.02 -3.24
CA PHE A 33 4.82 0.06 -3.48
C PHE A 33 4.56 0.89 -2.22
N LEU A 34 4.35 0.24 -1.08
CA LEU A 34 4.28 0.88 0.23
C LEU A 34 5.63 1.48 0.65
N GLN A 35 6.69 0.68 0.62
CA GLN A 35 7.98 1.02 1.25
C GLN A 35 8.72 2.19 0.59
N VAL A 36 8.44 2.52 -0.67
CA VAL A 36 9.06 3.63 -1.41
C VAL A 36 8.28 4.94 -1.35
N GLY A 37 7.18 4.99 -0.61
CA GLY A 37 6.34 6.20 -0.53
C GLY A 37 5.64 6.48 -1.85
N ALA A 38 5.11 5.43 -2.49
CA ALA A 38 4.40 5.58 -3.75
C ALA A 38 3.17 6.50 -3.59
N HIS A 39 2.89 7.28 -4.63
CA HIS A 39 1.71 8.12 -4.69
C HIS A 39 1.21 8.22 -6.13
N GLY A 40 -0.06 8.57 -6.29
CA GLY A 40 -0.61 8.99 -7.57
C GLY A 40 -0.81 10.49 -7.61
N THR A 41 -1.92 10.90 -8.24
CA THR A 41 -2.28 12.31 -8.41
C THR A 41 -3.60 12.60 -7.70
N GLY A 42 -3.80 13.86 -7.32
CA GLY A 42 -5.02 14.35 -6.67
C GLY A 42 -4.72 15.03 -5.34
N ALA A 43 -5.00 16.34 -5.25
CA ALA A 43 -4.70 17.14 -4.07
C ALA A 43 -5.46 16.70 -2.80
N ALA A 44 -6.61 16.06 -2.97
CA ALA A 44 -7.44 15.54 -1.88
C ALA A 44 -7.40 14.01 -1.77
N ILE A 45 -6.54 13.35 -2.54
CA ILE A 45 -6.41 11.89 -2.54
C ILE A 45 -5.10 11.54 -1.83
N PRO A 46 -5.15 10.78 -0.72
CA PRO A 46 -3.95 10.49 0.05
C PRO A 46 -2.95 9.63 -0.75
N PRO A 47 -1.65 9.64 -0.37
CA PRO A 47 -0.66 8.73 -0.95
C PRO A 47 -0.99 7.28 -0.60
N VAL A 48 -0.23 6.34 -1.16
CA VAL A 48 -0.51 4.90 -1.02
C VAL A 48 -0.30 4.42 0.40
N ASP A 49 0.71 4.93 1.10
CA ASP A 49 1.04 4.49 2.44
C ASP A 49 -0.07 4.81 3.44
N GLU A 50 -0.85 5.87 3.23
CA GLU A 50 -2.04 6.20 4.02
C GLU A 50 -3.23 5.27 3.79
N GLN A 51 -3.17 4.39 2.78
CA GLN A 51 -4.16 3.33 2.60
C GLN A 51 -3.83 2.08 3.42
N VAL A 52 -2.69 2.02 4.11
CA VAL A 52 -2.30 0.86 4.93
C VAL A 52 -2.94 0.93 6.30
N VAL A 53 -3.68 -0.11 6.66
CA VAL A 53 -4.30 -0.26 7.98
C VAL A 53 -3.36 -0.99 8.94
N ARG A 54 -2.67 -2.03 8.46
CA ARG A 54 -1.66 -2.79 9.22
C ARG A 54 -0.73 -3.55 8.30
N PHE A 55 0.43 -3.94 8.80
CA PHE A 55 1.35 -4.83 8.10
C PHE A 55 2.20 -5.68 9.06
N THR A 56 2.71 -6.80 8.55
CA THR A 56 3.62 -7.69 9.28
C THR A 56 5.05 -7.44 8.82
N LEU A 57 5.91 -7.01 9.75
CA LEU A 57 7.33 -6.72 9.53
C LEU A 57 8.19 -7.81 10.16
N HIS A 58 9.04 -8.45 9.36
CA HIS A 58 10.06 -9.39 9.85
C HIS A 58 11.38 -8.66 10.09
N THR A 59 11.88 -8.75 11.32
CA THR A 59 13.16 -8.19 11.74
C THR A 59 14.08 -9.30 12.25
N PRO A 60 15.41 -9.16 12.14
CA PRO A 60 16.34 -10.17 12.68
C PRO A 60 16.28 -10.33 14.21
N GLY A 61 15.99 -9.24 14.95
CA GLY A 61 16.07 -9.22 16.42
C GLY A 61 14.74 -9.49 17.13
N LEU A 62 13.63 -9.03 16.56
CA LEU A 62 12.30 -9.10 17.20
C LEU A 62 11.38 -10.14 16.53
N GLY A 63 11.84 -10.80 15.46
CA GLY A 63 11.02 -11.72 14.69
C GLY A 63 9.93 -10.98 13.90
N ALA A 64 8.75 -11.58 13.82
CA ALA A 64 7.59 -11.00 13.14
C ALA A 64 6.82 -10.04 14.06
N LEU A 65 6.62 -8.82 13.59
CA LEU A 65 5.88 -7.76 14.29
C LEU A 65 4.64 -7.39 13.47
N GLU A 66 3.45 -7.49 14.06
CA GLU A 66 2.24 -6.91 13.49
C GLU A 66 2.12 -5.45 13.95
N LEU A 67 2.13 -4.53 12.98
CA LEU A 67 2.15 -3.09 13.20
C LEU A 67 0.89 -2.44 12.65
N SER A 68 0.25 -1.58 13.45
CA SER A 68 -0.92 -0.76 13.10
C SER A 68 -0.93 0.53 13.93
N GLU A 69 -1.94 1.39 13.76
CA GLU A 69 -2.12 2.54 14.64
C GLU A 69 -2.43 2.15 16.09
N GLU A 70 -3.05 0.98 16.30
CA GLU A 70 -3.36 0.42 17.61
C GLU A 70 -2.22 -0.44 18.17
N SER A 71 -1.41 -1.07 17.28
CA SER A 71 -0.29 -1.94 17.65
C SER A 71 1.05 -1.31 17.27
N ASN A 72 1.79 -0.83 18.28
CA ASN A 72 3.10 -0.17 18.11
C ASN A 72 3.07 1.05 17.15
N PRO A 73 2.20 2.05 17.41
CA PRO A 73 1.95 3.17 16.49
C PRO A 73 3.21 3.90 16.02
N ARG A 74 4.15 4.16 16.94
CA ARG A 74 5.40 4.83 16.60
C ARG A 74 6.21 4.04 15.56
N LEU A 75 6.27 2.72 15.70
CA LEU A 75 7.01 1.88 14.75
C LEU A 75 6.23 1.68 13.46
N PHE A 76 4.89 1.56 13.53
CA PHE A 76 4.02 1.54 12.36
C PHE A 76 4.28 2.76 11.46
N TRP A 77 4.21 3.98 12.02
CA TRP A 77 4.46 5.22 11.28
C TRP A 77 5.86 5.28 10.67
N LEU A 78 6.90 4.88 11.42
CA LEU A 78 8.28 4.89 10.91
C LEU A 78 8.53 3.82 9.83
N ALA A 79 7.87 2.67 9.92
CA ALA A 79 8.10 1.54 9.03
C ALA A 79 7.16 1.49 7.82
N LYS A 80 6.07 2.28 7.77
CA LYS A 80 5.22 2.42 6.58
C LYS A 80 6.05 2.75 5.33
N VAL A 81 6.96 3.73 5.44
CA VAL A 81 7.84 4.15 4.33
C VAL A 81 9.30 4.06 4.79
N GLY A 82 9.85 2.84 4.78
CA GLY A 82 11.19 2.55 5.30
C GLY A 82 12.22 2.11 4.24
N LEU A 83 11.86 2.05 2.95
CA LEU A 83 12.68 1.48 1.88
C LEU A 83 13.17 0.04 2.17
N GLY A 84 12.45 -0.72 3.01
CA GLY A 84 12.85 -2.05 3.45
C GLY A 84 14.03 -2.10 4.43
N GLN A 85 14.51 -0.96 4.93
CA GLN A 85 15.68 -0.93 5.82
C GLN A 85 15.39 -1.41 7.25
N LEU A 86 14.13 -1.31 7.69
CA LEU A 86 13.72 -1.72 9.03
C LEU A 86 13.32 -3.20 9.13
N GLY A 87 13.30 -3.91 8.00
CA GLY A 87 12.90 -5.31 7.90
C GLY A 87 12.15 -5.62 6.60
N VAL A 88 11.68 -6.85 6.48
CA VAL A 88 10.92 -7.32 5.32
C VAL A 88 9.44 -7.35 5.66
N VAL A 89 8.62 -6.63 4.89
CA VAL A 89 7.16 -6.69 5.01
C VAL A 89 6.65 -7.95 4.30
N SER A 90 5.97 -8.84 5.01
CA SER A 90 5.42 -10.09 4.46
C SER A 90 3.94 -9.96 4.09
N GLU A 91 3.17 -9.28 4.93
CA GLU A 91 1.71 -9.13 4.81
C GLU A 91 1.31 -7.66 4.99
N VAL A 92 0.28 -7.23 4.26
CA VAL A 92 -0.25 -5.85 4.31
C VAL A 92 -1.77 -5.93 4.22
N THR A 93 -2.46 -5.20 5.09
CA THR A 93 -3.90 -4.95 5.01
C THR A 93 -4.13 -3.53 4.51
N LEU A 94 -4.89 -3.40 3.42
CA LEU A 94 -5.16 -2.12 2.74
C LEU A 94 -6.63 -1.73 2.90
N GLN A 95 -6.87 -0.47 3.22
CA GLN A 95 -8.18 0.15 3.09
C GLN A 95 -8.51 0.28 1.60
N CYS A 96 -9.65 -0.28 1.19
CA CYS A 96 -10.16 -0.17 -0.17
C CYS A 96 -11.36 0.78 -0.21
N VAL A 97 -11.68 1.31 -1.37
CA VAL A 97 -12.85 2.20 -1.59
C VAL A 97 -13.79 1.59 -2.64
N PRO A 98 -15.07 2.01 -2.69
CA PRO A 98 -15.96 1.61 -3.77
C PRO A 98 -15.37 1.90 -5.15
N ALA A 99 -15.49 0.94 -6.06
CA ALA A 99 -15.04 1.10 -7.44
C ALA A 99 -15.79 2.24 -8.14
N HIS A 100 -15.03 3.10 -8.82
CA HIS A 100 -15.55 4.22 -9.59
C HIS A 100 -14.85 4.30 -10.95
N LYS A 101 -15.44 5.02 -11.91
CA LYS A 101 -14.90 5.17 -13.26
C LYS A 101 -14.04 6.43 -13.34
N LEU A 102 -12.83 6.28 -13.87
CA LEU A 102 -11.96 7.39 -14.24
C LEU A 102 -12.04 7.60 -15.75
N VAL A 103 -12.02 8.86 -16.18
CA VAL A 103 -11.96 9.24 -17.59
C VAL A 103 -10.60 9.89 -17.83
N GLN A 104 -9.78 9.27 -18.66
CA GLN A 104 -8.49 9.83 -19.07
C GLN A 104 -8.71 10.83 -20.20
N HIS A 105 -8.22 12.05 -20.03
CA HIS A 105 -8.14 13.07 -21.07
C HIS A 105 -6.67 13.30 -21.42
N THR A 106 -6.33 13.19 -22.70
CA THR A 106 -4.96 13.42 -23.20
C THR A 106 -5.03 14.48 -24.30
N PHE A 107 -4.19 15.51 -24.18
CA PHE A 107 -4.11 16.62 -25.12
C PHE A 107 -2.69 16.64 -25.72
N THR A 108 -2.57 17.01 -26.99
CA THR A 108 -1.31 17.10 -27.74
C THR A 108 -1.02 18.52 -28.14
#